data_AF-A0A352Q5S8-F1
#
_entry.id   AF-A0A352Q5S8-F1
#
_cell.length_a   1.000
_cell.length_b   1.000
_cell.length_c   1.000
_cell.angle_alpha   90.00
_cell.angle_beta   90.00
_cell.angle_gamma   90.00
#
_symmetry.space_group_name_H-M   'P 1'
#
loop_
_entity.id
_entity.type
_entity.pdbx_description
1 polymer ?
#
loop_
_entity_poly.entity_id
_entity_poly.type
_entity_poly.pdbx_seq_one_letter_code
_entity_poly.pdbx_strand_id
1 'polypeptide(L)' 'AAFNSVFPIESYSGNARLEYVDYKLGKPVFDVEECKLRGATYAVPLRVRVRLVLIDKDSSSKAIKDIQEQEVYMG' A
#
# COMPACT_ATOMS: atom_id res chain seq x y z
N ALA A 1 7.71 9.19 7.42
CA ALA A 1 7.53 8.20 6.34
C ALA A 1 6.48 8.74 5.37
N ALA A 2 6.80 8.87 4.07
CA ALA A 2 5.93 9.54 3.09
C ALA A 2 4.53 8.91 2.98
N PHE A 3 4.41 7.59 3.23
CA PHE A 3 3.13 6.88 3.21
C PHE A 3 2.15 7.35 4.31
N ASN A 4 2.62 7.81 5.46
CA ASN A 4 1.71 8.39 6.48
C ASN A 4 1.27 9.83 6.13
N SER A 5 1.89 10.46 5.14
CA SER A 5 1.57 11.84 4.74
C SER A 5 0.60 11.91 3.57
N VAL A 6 0.52 10.85 2.76
CA VAL A 6 -0.38 10.78 1.59
C VAL A 6 -1.70 10.09 1.94
N PHE A 7 -1.72 9.29 3.01
CA PHE A 7 -2.91 8.63 3.51
C PHE A 7 -3.47 9.38 4.72
N PRO A 8 -4.80 9.45 4.87
CA PRO A 8 -5.84 8.73 4.11
C PRO A 8 -6.20 9.40 2.77
N ILE A 9 -6.38 8.59 1.72
CA ILE A 9 -6.91 9.06 0.42
C ILE A 9 -8.41 8.85 0.45
N GLU A 10 -9.17 9.93 0.41
CA GLU A 10 -10.64 9.90 0.36
C GLU A 10 -11.10 10.16 -1.08
N SER A 11 -11.99 9.31 -1.59
CA SER A 11 -12.60 9.52 -2.90
C SER A 11 -13.45 10.79 -2.86
N TYR A 12 -13.41 11.60 -3.92
CA TYR A 12 -14.29 12.78 -4.08
C TYR A 12 -15.77 12.43 -3.89
N SER A 13 -16.13 11.20 -4.28
CA SER A 13 -17.48 10.68 -4.12
C SER A 13 -17.82 10.30 -2.67
N GLY A 14 -16.92 10.41 -1.70
CA GLY A 14 -17.17 10.10 -0.28
C GLY A 14 -17.54 8.65 0.03
N ASN A 15 -17.53 7.77 -0.96
CA ASN A 15 -17.95 6.37 -0.87
C ASN A 15 -16.79 5.41 -0.57
N ALA A 16 -15.56 5.89 -0.59
CA ALA A 16 -14.37 5.06 -0.45
C ALA A 16 -13.25 5.84 0.22
N ARG A 17 -12.55 5.18 1.14
CA ARG A 17 -11.37 5.68 1.82
C ARG A 17 -10.28 4.62 1.75
N LEU A 18 -9.10 4.99 1.28
CA LEU A 18 -7.91 4.15 1.39
C LEU A 18 -7.12 4.54 2.64
N GLU A 19 -6.80 3.53 3.43
CA GLU A 19 -5.92 3.60 4.59
C GLU A 19 -4.68 2.75 4.36
N TYR A 20 -3.55 3.29 4.81
CA TYR A 20 -2.29 2.56 4.84
C TYR A 20 -2.22 1.76 6.14
N VAL A 21 -1.94 0.46 6.05
CA VAL A 21 -1.82 -0.43 7.21
C VAL A 21 -0.36 -0.71 7.54
N ASP A 22 0.39 -1.20 6.55
CA ASP A 22 1.74 -1.70 6.76
C ASP A 22 2.54 -1.73 5.45
N TYR A 23 3.87 -1.82 5.56
CA TYR A 23 4.75 -2.07 4.44
C TYR A 23 5.71 -3.21 4.77
N LYS A 24 5.99 -4.04 3.76
CA LYS A 24 6.96 -5.12 3.83
C LYS A 24 8.00 -4.94 2.76
N LEU A 25 9.23 -4.80 3.21
CA LEU A 25 10.40 -4.93 2.36
C LEU A 25 10.69 -6.43 2.20
N GLY A 26 10.70 -6.90 0.96
CA GLY A 26 11.15 -8.26 0.67
C GLY A 26 12.66 -8.41 0.87
N LYS A 27 13.14 -9.64 0.66
CA LYS A 27 14.58 -9.91 0.68
C LYS A 27 15.20 -9.52 -0.66
N PRO A 28 16.44 -9.02 -0.65
CA PRO A 28 17.19 -8.80 -1.89
C PRO A 28 17.38 -10.14 -2.60
N VAL A 29 17.24 -10.14 -3.92
CA VAL A 29 17.39 -11.36 -4.74
C VAL A 29 18.85 -11.80 -4.83
N PHE A 30 19.78 -10.84 -4.72
CA PHE A 30 21.22 -11.05 -4.84
C PHE A 30 21.97 -10.28 -3.76
N ASP A 31 23.14 -10.80 -3.37
CA ASP A 31 24.05 -10.08 -2.49
C ASP A 31 24.78 -8.95 -3.24
N VAL A 32 25.36 -8.01 -2.49
CA VAL A 32 26.02 -6.83 -3.06
C VAL A 32 27.20 -7.23 -3.96
N GLU A 33 27.90 -8.30 -3.62
CA GLU A 33 29.02 -8.82 -4.42
C GLU A 33 28.56 -9.38 -5.76
N GLU A 34 27.47 -10.14 -5.79
CA GLU A 34 26.89 -10.68 -7.02
C GLU A 34 26.32 -9.57 -7.92
N CYS A 35 25.68 -8.55 -7.33
CA CYS A 35 25.20 -7.38 -8.06
C CYS A 35 26.34 -6.65 -8.78
N LYS A 36 27.50 -6.47 -8.11
CA LYS A 36 28.69 -5.83 -8.70
C LYS A 36 29.27 -6.64 -9.86
N LEU A 37 29.33 -7.97 -9.72
CA LEU A 37 29.88 -8.86 -10.74
C LEU A 37 28.97 -8.96 -11.99
N ARG A 38 27.65 -8.95 -11.80
CA ARG A 38 26.67 -9.13 -12.89
C ARG A 38 26.17 -7.81 -13.48
N GLY A 39 26.59 -6.66 -12.95
CA GLY A 39 26.05 -5.35 -13.33
C GLY A 39 24.56 -5.19 -13.00
N ALA A 40 24.08 -5.90 -11.97
CA ALA A 40 22.69 -5.83 -11.53
C ALA A 40 22.51 -4.77 -10.43
N THR A 41 21.31 -4.21 -10.33
CA THR A 41 20.98 -3.25 -9.26
C THR A 41 20.56 -4.01 -8.01
N TYR A 42 21.19 -3.70 -6.87
CA TYR A 42 20.76 -4.21 -5.58
C TYR A 42 19.45 -3.53 -5.19
N ALA A 43 18.34 -4.24 -5.39
CA ALA A 43 16.99 -3.75 -5.12
C ALA A 43 16.21 -4.76 -4.29
N VAL A 44 15.31 -4.25 -3.45
CA VAL A 44 14.37 -5.05 -2.67
C VAL A 44 12.96 -4.71 -3.11
N PRO A 45 12.08 -5.72 -3.30
CA PRO A 45 10.70 -5.44 -3.66
C PRO A 45 9.96 -4.84 -2.46
N LEU A 46 9.38 -3.65 -2.64
CA LEU A 46 8.52 -3.02 -1.66
C LEU A 46 7.08 -3.47 -1.88
N ARG A 47 6.47 -4.10 -0.87
CA ARG A 47 5.04 -4.40 -0.87
C ARG A 47 4.34 -3.58 0.19
N VAL A 48 3.21 -2.99 -0.16
CA VAL A 48 2.42 -2.16 0.75
C VAL A 48 1.06 -2.80 0.95
N ARG A 49 0.63 -2.88 2.21
CA ARG A 49 -0.71 -3.32 2.59
C ARG A 49 -1.59 -2.10 2.74
N VAL A 50 -2.58 -2.03 1.87
CA VAL A 50 -3.61 -0.98 1.88
C VAL A 50 -4.95 -1.60 2.26
N ARG A 51 -5.75 -0.81 2.97
CA ARG A 51 -7.11 -1.13 3.34
C ARG A 51 -8.05 -0.16 2.64
N LEU A 52 -8.94 -0.68 1.80
CA LEU A 52 -10.01 0.06 1.18
C LEU A 52 -11.27 -0.09 2.03
N VAL A 53 -11.73 1.02 2.61
CA VAL A 53 -12.98 1.11 3.36
C VAL A 53 -14.03 1.73 2.44
N LEU A 54 -15.05 0.95 2.08
CA LEU A 54 -16.22 1.43 1.36
C LEU A 54 -17.25 1.95 2.35
N ILE A 55 -17.75 3.16 2.10
CA ILE A 55 -18.72 3.85 2.95
C ILE A 55 -20.01 3.97 2.15
N ASP A 56 -21.12 3.55 2.75
CA ASP A 56 -22.43 3.75 2.14
C ASP A 56 -22.91 5.18 2.36
N LYS A 57 -23.34 5.83 1.27
CA LYS A 57 -23.76 7.23 1.26
C LYS A 57 -25.19 7.44 1.78
N ASP A 58 -25.98 6.38 1.88
CA ASP A 58 -27.42 6.44 2.19
C ASP A 58 -27.70 6.40 3.70
N SER A 59 -26.79 5.83 4.49
CA SER A 59 -26.91 5.81 5.95
C SER A 59 -26.39 7.10 6.60
N SER A 60 -27.26 7.76 7.38
CA SER A 60 -26.99 9.01 8.11
C SER A 60 -25.81 8.93 9.09
N SER A 61 -25.39 7.72 9.44
CA SER A 61 -24.11 7.44 10.10
C SER A 61 -23.28 6.70 9.07
N LYS A 62 -22.13 7.24 8.64
CA LYS A 62 -21.20 6.70 7.63
C LYS A 62 -20.92 5.21 7.85
N ALA A 63 -21.85 4.36 7.41
CA ALA A 63 -21.83 2.95 7.73
C ALA A 63 -20.77 2.32 6.82
N ILE A 64 -19.84 1.63 7.45
CA ILE A 64 -18.81 0.89 6.73
C ILE A 64 -19.53 -0.23 5.99
N LYS A 65 -19.57 -0.13 4.68
CA LYS A 65 -20.22 -1.10 3.80
C LYS A 65 -19.36 -2.35 3.67
N ASP A 66 -18.08 -2.14 3.45
CA ASP A 66 -17.12 -3.21 3.21
C ASP A 66 -15.70 -2.75 3.50
N ILE A 67 -14.84 -3.68 3.90
CA ILE A 67 -13.41 -3.44 4.12
C ILE A 67 -12.65 -4.49 3.34
N GLN A 68 -11.90 -4.06 2.32
CA GLN A 68 -11.00 -4.92 1.56
C GLN A 68 -9.56 -4.59 1.93
N GLU A 69 -8.77 -5.60 2.28
CA GLU A 69 -7.33 -5.46 2.51
C GLU A 69 -6.57 -6.13 1.38
N GLN A 70 -5.63 -5.39 0.78
CA GLN A 70 -4.86 -5.88 -0.35
C GLN A 70 -3.38 -5.54 -0.23
N GLU A 71 -2.53 -6.49 -0.62
CA GLU A 71 -1.09 -6.29 -0.74
C GLU A 71 -0.78 -5.86 -2.19
N VAL A 72 -0.17 -4.68 -2.33
CA VAL A 72 0.16 -4.04 -3.60
C VAL A 72 1.67 -3.92 -3.72
N TYR A 73 2.21 -4.27 -4.89
CA TYR A 73 3.61 -4.09 -5.22
C TYR A 73 3.89 -2.60 -5.55
N MET A 74 4.82 -1.98 -4.83
CA MET A 74 5.19 -0.57 -4.97
C MET A 74 6.69 -0.37 -5.30
N GLY A 75 7.21 -1.18 -6.22
CA GLY A 75 8.56 -1.00 -6.80
C GLY A 75 9.58 -2.02 -6.31
#